data_AF-A0A0M0JIE2-F1
#
_entry.id   AF-A0A0M0JIE2-F1
#
_cell.length_a   1.000
_cell.length_b   1.000
_cell.length_c   1.000
_cell.angle_alpha   90.00
_cell.angle_beta   90.00
_cell.angle_gamma   90.00
#
_symmetry.space_group_name_H-M   'P 1'
#
loop_
_entity.id
_entity.type
_entity.pdbx_description
1 polymer ?
#
loop_
_entity_poly.entity_id
_entity_poly.type
_entity_poly.pdbx_seq_one_letter_code
_entity_poly.pdbx_strand_id
1 'polypeptide(L)'
;MRRCCIKRKRNGPETDDEEQSQEEGGPPAPVHARVASLHFGHKPPPEERLRPSGGNHFAAFGGGRFGARRQQDAINFGISLASNFSPGTDLRGFVAMEKLDGVRATWEVARDPPCFRTRRGNELTPPPSMLALLPRDLRLDGELWLGRGRFEQTWAAVQRPQEATWSEVKFMVFDAPGARGGFEERLETARERLGRGGAFAEATSDRVQVVGTRACEDVTTKEALLEHVCQRGGEGLILRRASSRFVAGHSPDLFKCKRWLDAEAKVLKYRAKGKDSLRCQALDSGVTFDLTWNRSTAPPPPGSIVSFAYQLGLQGGPRFPKFLRERPDLEGMLERTGC
;
A
#
# COMPACT_ATOMS: atom_id res chain seq x y z
N MET A 1 12.94 -22.48 -59.70
CA MET A 1 11.48 -22.30 -59.88
C MET A 1 10.88 -23.54 -60.55
N ARG A 2 10.08 -24.37 -59.86
CA ARG A 2 9.00 -25.21 -60.43
C ARG A 2 7.93 -25.43 -59.35
N ARG A 3 6.66 -25.55 -59.77
CA ARG A 3 5.47 -25.55 -58.91
C ARG A 3 4.97 -26.97 -58.58
N CYS A 4 4.35 -27.08 -57.40
CA CYS A 4 3.15 -27.85 -57.03
C CYS A 4 2.58 -28.90 -58.01
N CYS A 5 2.17 -30.08 -57.50
CA CYS A 5 0.77 -30.37 -57.13
C CYS A 5 0.34 -31.88 -57.11
N ILE A 6 -0.35 -32.28 -56.02
CA ILE A 6 -1.66 -32.98 -56.00
C ILE A 6 -1.80 -34.54 -56.06
N LYS A 7 -2.44 -35.07 -54.98
CA LYS A 7 -3.36 -36.24 -54.80
C LYS A 7 -2.91 -37.72 -54.90
N ARG A 8 -3.20 -38.45 -53.81
CA ARG A 8 -3.85 -39.80 -53.67
C ARG A 8 -4.17 -40.03 -52.16
N LYS A 9 -5.16 -40.82 -51.69
CA LYS A 9 -6.23 -41.59 -52.36
C LYS A 9 -7.63 -41.40 -51.68
N ARG A 10 -8.11 -42.36 -50.86
CA ARG A 10 -9.46 -42.57 -50.25
C ARG A 10 -9.45 -43.83 -49.33
N ASN A 11 -10.23 -43.84 -48.23
CA ASN A 11 -11.24 -44.87 -47.83
C ASN A 11 -11.44 -44.96 -46.28
N GLY A 12 -12.71 -45.08 -45.82
CA GLY A 12 -13.11 -45.68 -44.51
C GLY A 12 -13.43 -47.19 -44.68
N PRO A 13 -14.07 -47.94 -43.74
CA PRO A 13 -15.06 -47.58 -42.67
C PRO A 13 -14.48 -47.69 -41.20
N GLU A 14 -15.13 -47.26 -40.10
CA GLU A 14 -16.22 -47.90 -39.27
C GLU A 14 -15.93 -49.37 -38.86
N THR A 15 -16.10 -49.86 -37.61
CA THR A 15 -16.54 -49.34 -36.27
C THR A 15 -15.80 -50.07 -35.12
N ASP A 16 -15.97 -49.60 -33.86
CA ASP A 16 -16.31 -50.38 -32.63
C ASP A 16 -15.66 -49.83 -31.35
N ASP A 17 -16.38 -49.99 -30.24
CA ASP A 17 -16.13 -49.38 -28.93
C ASP A 17 -14.98 -50.02 -28.14
N GLU A 18 -14.19 -49.21 -27.41
CA GLU A 18 -13.62 -49.66 -26.14
C GLU A 18 -13.50 -48.49 -25.14
N GLU A 19 -14.33 -48.56 -24.11
CA GLU A 19 -14.40 -47.60 -23.01
C GLU A 19 -13.28 -47.87 -22.00
N GLN A 20 -12.21 -47.07 -22.03
CA GLN A 20 -11.13 -47.15 -21.03
C GLN A 20 -10.96 -45.82 -20.28
N SER A 21 -11.39 -45.84 -19.02
CA SER A 21 -11.18 -44.78 -18.03
C SER A 21 -9.69 -44.55 -17.76
N GLN A 22 -9.21 -43.33 -17.95
CA GLN A 22 -7.92 -42.87 -17.43
C GLN A 22 -8.14 -41.84 -16.32
N GLU A 23 -7.77 -42.19 -15.10
CA GLU A 23 -7.66 -41.26 -13.98
C GLU A 23 -6.42 -40.39 -14.16
N GLU A 24 -6.57 -39.12 -14.56
CA GLU A 24 -5.51 -38.12 -14.35
C GLU A 24 -5.67 -37.48 -12.97
N GLY A 25 -4.69 -37.70 -12.11
CA GLY A 25 -4.66 -37.17 -10.75
C GLY A 25 -4.49 -35.65 -10.73
N GLY A 26 -5.56 -34.93 -10.39
CA GLY A 26 -5.50 -33.49 -10.13
C GLY A 26 -4.62 -33.15 -8.91
N PRO A 27 -3.97 -31.97 -8.89
CA PRO A 27 -3.12 -31.57 -7.77
C PRO A 27 -3.94 -31.39 -6.48
N PRO A 28 -3.36 -31.69 -5.29
CA PRO A 28 -4.09 -31.62 -4.03
C PRO A 28 -4.55 -30.20 -3.71
N ALA A 29 -5.81 -30.07 -3.29
CA ALA A 29 -6.40 -28.81 -2.86
C ALA A 29 -5.65 -28.22 -1.64
N PRO A 30 -5.55 -26.88 -1.52
CA PRO A 30 -4.86 -26.25 -0.40
C PRO A 30 -5.60 -26.55 0.92
N VAL A 31 -4.85 -27.09 1.90
CA VAL A 31 -5.39 -27.43 3.21
C VAL A 31 -5.77 -26.15 3.95
N HIS A 32 -7.06 -25.87 4.04
CA HIS A 32 -7.57 -24.75 4.84
C HIS A 32 -7.32 -25.01 6.33
N ALA A 33 -6.28 -24.37 6.87
CA ALA A 33 -6.11 -24.24 8.32
C ALA A 33 -7.30 -23.46 8.90
N ARG A 34 -8.24 -24.17 9.53
CA ARG A 34 -9.32 -23.57 10.32
C ARG A 34 -8.73 -22.87 11.56
N VAL A 35 -8.41 -21.59 11.43
CA VAL A 35 -8.13 -20.74 12.59
C VAL A 35 -9.45 -20.49 13.32
N ALA A 36 -9.62 -21.09 14.50
CA ALA A 36 -10.76 -20.83 15.36
C ALA A 36 -10.67 -19.41 15.94
N SER A 37 -11.46 -18.47 15.42
CA SER A 37 -11.58 -17.12 16.00
C SER A 37 -12.35 -17.19 17.33
N LEU A 38 -11.62 -17.20 18.45
CA LEU A 38 -12.17 -17.00 19.79
C LEU A 38 -12.75 -15.60 19.93
N HIS A 39 -14.05 -15.46 19.62
CA HIS A 39 -14.81 -14.23 19.84
C HIS A 39 -15.17 -14.09 21.33
N PHE A 40 -14.33 -13.41 22.10
CA PHE A 40 -14.71 -12.92 23.42
C PHE A 40 -15.43 -11.58 23.29
N GLY A 41 -16.76 -11.63 23.32
CA GLY A 41 -17.59 -10.42 23.36
C GLY A 41 -17.41 -9.70 24.70
N HIS A 42 -16.95 -8.45 24.67
CA HIS A 42 -16.90 -7.58 25.84
C HIS A 42 -17.87 -6.39 25.71
N LYS A 43 -18.71 -6.27 26.74
CA LYS A 43 -19.65 -5.19 26.98
C LYS A 43 -18.88 -3.89 27.30
N PRO A 44 -19.31 -2.70 26.84
CA PRO A 44 -18.61 -1.46 27.15
C PRO A 44 -18.65 -1.14 28.65
N PRO A 45 -17.59 -0.52 29.22
CA PRO A 45 -17.58 -0.03 30.60
C PRO A 45 -18.54 1.17 30.76
N PRO A 46 -19.02 1.46 31.99
CA PRO A 46 -20.03 2.49 32.24
C PRO A 46 -19.49 3.91 32.05
N GLU A 47 -20.39 4.83 31.66
CA GLU A 47 -20.10 6.26 31.53
C GLU A 47 -19.79 6.90 32.90
N GLU A 48 -18.57 7.41 33.06
CA GLU A 48 -18.22 8.27 34.19
C GLU A 48 -18.38 9.75 33.82
N ARG A 49 -19.15 10.48 34.64
CA ARG A 49 -19.59 11.86 34.35
C ARG A 49 -18.46 12.87 34.51
N LEU A 50 -17.96 13.40 33.40
CA LEU A 50 -17.13 14.61 33.39
C LEU A 50 -17.92 15.84 33.86
N ARG A 51 -17.39 16.54 34.88
CA ARG A 51 -17.78 17.94 35.21
C ARG A 51 -16.74 18.91 34.62
N PRO A 52 -17.12 20.16 34.31
CA PRO A 52 -16.30 21.02 33.44
C PRO A 52 -15.31 21.92 34.18
N SER A 53 -14.08 21.93 33.69
CA SER A 53 -13.14 23.06 33.69
C SER A 53 -12.24 22.87 32.45
N GLY A 54 -11.92 23.87 31.63
CA GLY A 54 -11.91 25.31 31.85
C GLY A 54 -10.45 25.78 31.70
N GLY A 55 -10.06 26.20 30.49
CA GLY A 55 -8.69 26.70 30.23
C GLY A 55 -8.17 26.35 28.83
N ASN A 56 -8.19 27.33 27.91
CA ASN A 56 -7.54 27.24 26.60
C ASN A 56 -6.02 27.31 26.75
N HIS A 57 -5.28 26.25 26.40
CA HIS A 57 -3.87 26.35 26.04
C HIS A 57 -3.50 25.38 24.92
N PHE A 58 -3.38 25.92 23.71
CA PHE A 58 -2.74 25.24 22.58
C PHE A 58 -1.22 25.14 22.83
N ALA A 59 -0.79 24.07 23.49
CA ALA A 59 0.62 23.71 23.60
C ALA A 59 1.07 23.04 22.29
N ALA A 60 1.84 23.76 21.47
CA ALA A 60 2.40 23.23 20.24
C ALA A 60 3.48 22.18 20.52
N PHE A 61 3.13 20.89 20.48
CA PHE A 61 4.10 19.80 20.61
C PHE A 61 5.01 19.72 19.37
N GLY A 62 6.32 19.75 19.61
CA GLY A 62 7.34 20.02 18.59
C GLY A 62 7.46 18.94 17.50
N GLY A 63 6.96 19.24 16.31
CA GLY A 63 7.34 18.56 15.06
C GLY A 63 8.79 18.88 14.68
N GLY A 64 9.75 18.14 15.23
CA GLY A 64 11.18 18.41 15.08
C GLY A 64 11.67 18.53 13.62
N ARG A 65 12.83 19.18 13.42
CA ARG A 65 13.44 19.64 12.14
C ARG A 65 13.24 18.75 10.89
N PHE A 66 13.17 17.42 11.03
CA PHE A 66 12.89 16.47 9.95
C PHE A 66 11.46 16.50 9.38
N GLY A 67 10.47 17.03 10.12
CA GLY A 67 9.13 17.31 9.63
C GLY A 67 9.12 18.53 8.72
N ALA A 68 9.61 19.66 9.23
CA ALA A 68 9.73 20.92 8.50
C ALA A 68 10.50 20.77 7.18
N ARG A 69 11.66 20.07 7.19
CA ARG A 69 12.43 19.83 5.96
C ARG A 69 11.62 19.04 4.91
N ARG A 70 10.90 17.99 5.30
CA ARG A 70 10.07 17.20 4.37
C ARG A 70 8.89 18.00 3.79
N GLN A 71 8.31 18.91 4.58
CA GLN A 71 7.29 19.84 4.09
C GLN A 71 7.89 20.81 3.07
N GLN A 72 9.04 21.41 3.37
CA GLN A 72 9.70 22.35 2.46
C GLN A 72 10.17 21.68 1.16
N ASP A 73 10.78 20.49 1.25
CA ASP A 73 11.17 19.71 0.07
C ASP A 73 9.94 19.41 -0.82
N ALA A 74 8.79 19.05 -0.22
CA ALA A 74 7.55 18.80 -0.96
C ALA A 74 6.94 20.04 -1.60
N ILE A 75 7.04 21.22 -0.95
CA ILE A 75 6.67 22.51 -1.53
C ILE A 75 7.58 22.82 -2.73
N ASN A 76 8.90 22.71 -2.54
CA ASN A 76 9.92 23.02 -3.56
C ASN A 76 9.80 22.13 -4.81
N PHE A 77 9.41 20.86 -4.63
CA PHE A 77 9.16 19.93 -5.74
C PHE A 77 7.70 19.92 -6.21
N GLY A 78 6.84 20.79 -5.65
CA GLY A 78 5.44 20.91 -6.06
C GLY A 78 4.65 19.61 -5.96
N ILE A 79 4.84 18.83 -4.88
CA ILE A 79 4.18 17.54 -4.64
C ILE A 79 3.32 17.57 -3.37
N SER A 80 2.16 16.92 -3.39
CA SER A 80 1.27 16.81 -2.23
C SER A 80 1.74 15.74 -1.22
N LEU A 81 1.47 15.94 0.07
CA LEU A 81 1.76 14.98 1.14
C LEU A 81 0.50 14.55 1.88
N ALA A 82 0.28 13.24 1.97
CA ALA A 82 -0.82 12.66 2.72
C ALA A 82 -0.54 12.63 4.24
N SER A 83 -1.48 13.15 5.02
CA SER A 83 -1.52 13.01 6.48
C SER A 83 -1.98 11.61 6.88
N ASN A 84 -1.81 11.20 8.15
CA ASN A 84 -2.49 9.99 8.63
C ASN A 84 -3.99 10.31 8.75
N PHE A 85 -4.87 9.35 8.42
CA PHE A 85 -6.28 9.45 8.80
C PHE A 85 -6.43 9.39 10.33
N SER A 86 -7.36 10.17 10.87
CA SER A 86 -7.71 10.20 12.30
C SER A 86 -9.18 9.84 12.49
N PRO A 87 -9.56 9.04 13.50
CA PRO A 87 -10.96 8.85 13.88
C PRO A 87 -11.67 10.20 14.12
N GLY A 88 -12.94 10.29 13.75
CA GLY A 88 -13.72 11.54 13.81
C GLY A 88 -13.52 12.51 12.65
N THR A 89 -12.67 12.20 11.66
CA THR A 89 -12.57 12.97 10.41
C THR A 89 -13.86 12.85 9.60
N ASP A 90 -14.47 13.99 9.23
CA ASP A 90 -15.61 14.04 8.31
C ASP A 90 -15.18 13.68 6.87
N LEU A 91 -15.75 12.59 6.36
CA LEU A 91 -15.43 12.03 5.05
C LEU A 91 -16.39 12.45 3.93
N ARG A 92 -17.40 13.29 4.18
CA ARG A 92 -18.34 13.72 3.14
C ARG A 92 -17.62 14.34 1.94
N GLY A 93 -17.93 13.84 0.74
CA GLY A 93 -17.27 14.25 -0.50
C GLY A 93 -15.81 13.79 -0.64
N PHE A 94 -15.37 12.76 0.10
CA PHE A 94 -14.10 12.06 -0.17
C PHE A 94 -14.30 10.89 -1.14
N VAL A 95 -13.26 10.66 -1.94
CA VAL A 95 -13.06 9.45 -2.72
C VAL A 95 -11.81 8.71 -2.25
N ALA A 96 -11.85 7.39 -2.37
CA ALA A 96 -10.74 6.50 -2.08
C ALA A 96 -10.10 5.98 -3.37
N MET A 97 -8.77 5.85 -3.35
CA MET A 97 -7.97 5.10 -4.33
C MET A 97 -7.09 4.10 -3.57
N GLU A 98 -6.66 3.01 -4.22
CA GLU A 98 -5.70 2.09 -3.60
C GLU A 98 -4.38 2.80 -3.31
N LYS A 99 -3.84 2.61 -2.10
CA LYS A 99 -2.47 3.00 -1.81
C LYS A 99 -1.53 1.94 -2.40
N LEU A 100 -0.79 2.35 -3.42
CA LEU A 100 0.27 1.55 -4.03
C LEU A 100 1.57 1.63 -3.20
N ASP A 101 2.30 0.50 -3.14
CA ASP A 101 3.63 0.37 -2.53
C ASP A 101 4.67 0.27 -3.64
N GLY A 102 4.96 1.41 -4.28
CA GLY A 102 5.87 1.51 -5.43
C GLY A 102 6.90 2.61 -5.23
N VAL A 103 7.28 3.29 -6.31
CA VAL A 103 8.19 4.43 -6.28
C VAL A 103 7.51 5.66 -6.89
N ARG A 104 7.06 6.59 -6.03
CA ARG A 104 6.49 7.87 -6.49
C ARG A 104 7.42 8.60 -7.45
N ALA A 105 6.88 8.92 -8.62
CA ALA A 105 7.51 9.72 -9.65
C ALA A 105 6.54 10.79 -10.17
N THR A 106 7.04 12.00 -10.36
CA THR A 106 6.31 13.09 -11.00
C THR A 106 6.92 13.33 -12.38
N TRP A 107 6.11 13.30 -13.42
CA TRP A 107 6.50 13.58 -14.80
C TRP A 107 6.55 15.10 -15.03
N GLU A 108 7.74 15.64 -15.23
CA GLU A 108 8.01 17.08 -15.30
C GLU A 108 8.19 17.53 -16.75
N VAL A 109 7.11 18.01 -17.37
CA VAL A 109 7.12 18.54 -18.74
C VAL A 109 7.86 19.88 -18.90
N ALA A 110 8.06 20.63 -17.81
CA ALA A 110 8.72 21.94 -17.81
C ALA A 110 10.26 21.86 -17.75
N ARG A 111 10.83 20.66 -17.91
CA ARG A 111 12.28 20.42 -17.97
C ARG A 111 12.70 20.14 -19.41
N ASP A 112 13.94 20.48 -19.73
CA ASP A 112 14.54 20.17 -21.02
C ASP A 112 15.76 19.24 -20.82
N PRO A 113 15.70 17.96 -21.25
CA PRO A 113 14.50 17.26 -21.71
C PRO A 113 13.51 16.97 -20.56
N PRO A 114 12.22 16.72 -20.86
CA PRO A 114 11.25 16.28 -19.86
C PRO A 114 11.66 14.97 -19.18
N CYS A 115 11.53 14.90 -17.85
CA CYS A 115 12.02 13.77 -17.05
C CYS A 115 11.07 13.39 -15.90
N PHE A 116 11.25 12.19 -15.35
CA PHE A 116 10.63 11.84 -14.07
C PHE A 116 11.45 12.42 -12.92
N ARG A 117 10.79 12.85 -11.84
CA ARG A 117 11.43 13.20 -10.57
C ARG A 117 10.85 12.40 -9.42
N THR A 118 11.72 11.85 -8.58
CA THR A 118 11.31 11.21 -7.32
C THR A 118 10.81 12.24 -6.31
N ARG A 119 10.15 11.77 -5.24
CA ARG A 119 9.80 12.57 -4.06
C ARG A 119 10.95 13.40 -3.46
N ARG A 120 12.22 13.02 -3.67
CA ARG A 120 13.41 13.76 -3.17
C ARG A 120 13.98 14.74 -4.20
N GLY A 121 13.32 14.91 -5.35
CA GLY A 121 13.78 15.77 -6.44
C GLY A 121 14.85 15.14 -7.34
N ASN A 122 15.37 13.95 -7.02
CA ASN A 122 16.27 13.20 -7.90
C ASN A 122 15.56 12.91 -9.22
N GLU A 123 16.24 13.19 -10.33
CA GLU A 123 15.77 12.87 -11.67
C GLU A 123 15.90 11.36 -11.95
N LEU A 124 14.99 10.83 -12.76
CA LEU A 124 14.98 9.47 -13.27
C LEU A 124 14.87 9.53 -14.79
N THR A 125 15.75 8.81 -15.47
CA THR A 125 15.75 8.64 -16.91
C THR A 125 15.16 7.26 -17.23
N PRO A 126 13.83 7.15 -17.45
CA PRO A 126 13.23 5.88 -17.87
C PRO A 126 13.65 5.57 -19.32
N PRO A 127 13.49 4.32 -19.77
CA PRO A 127 13.82 3.96 -21.15
C PRO A 127 12.91 4.69 -22.18
N PRO A 128 13.40 4.93 -23.42
CA PRO A 128 12.63 5.58 -24.48
C PRO A 128 11.21 5.03 -24.69
N SER A 129 11.00 3.71 -24.55
CA SER A 129 9.65 3.12 -24.71
C SER A 129 8.62 3.64 -23.70
N MET A 130 9.05 4.06 -22.50
CA MET A 130 8.17 4.68 -21.50
C MET A 130 7.98 6.17 -21.79
N LEU A 131 9.03 6.89 -22.22
CA LEU A 131 8.97 8.31 -22.57
C LEU A 131 8.05 8.60 -23.78
N ALA A 132 7.86 7.61 -24.65
CA ALA A 132 6.94 7.70 -25.79
C ALA A 132 5.45 7.68 -25.38
N LEU A 133 5.13 7.18 -24.17
CA LEU A 133 3.76 7.05 -23.67
C LEU A 133 3.27 8.28 -22.88
N LEU A 134 4.16 9.24 -22.62
CA LEU A 134 3.90 10.36 -21.70
C LEU A 134 3.60 11.67 -22.46
N PRO A 135 2.57 12.42 -22.05
CA PRO A 135 2.20 13.69 -22.69
C PRO A 135 3.29 14.74 -22.47
N ARG A 136 3.49 15.63 -23.46
CA ARG A 136 4.53 16.66 -23.41
C ARG A 136 4.06 18.02 -22.87
N ASP A 137 2.77 18.12 -22.56
CA ASP A 137 2.07 19.34 -22.14
C ASP A 137 1.40 19.22 -20.76
N LEU A 138 1.34 18.02 -20.17
CA LEU A 138 0.68 17.76 -18.90
C LEU A 138 1.64 17.16 -17.88
N ARG A 139 1.80 17.85 -16.74
CA ARG A 139 2.51 17.35 -15.56
C ARG A 139 1.65 16.31 -14.84
N LEU A 140 2.21 15.13 -14.58
CA LEU A 140 1.51 14.01 -13.96
C LEU A 140 2.22 13.57 -12.67
N ASP A 141 1.48 13.21 -11.64
CA ASP A 141 2.00 12.67 -10.38
C ASP A 141 1.44 11.26 -10.18
N GLY A 142 2.31 10.30 -9.90
CA GLY A 142 1.97 8.89 -9.92
C GLY A 142 2.99 8.00 -9.22
N GLU A 143 2.71 6.71 -9.22
CA GLU A 143 3.58 5.68 -8.64
C GLU A 143 4.11 4.76 -9.76
N LEU A 144 5.44 4.61 -9.87
CA LEU A 144 6.02 3.52 -10.65
C LEU A 144 5.80 2.22 -9.88
N TRP A 145 5.26 1.18 -10.54
CA TRP A 145 4.69 0.02 -9.85
C TRP A 145 4.70 -1.24 -10.73
N LEU A 146 5.11 -2.38 -10.15
CA LEU A 146 5.13 -3.69 -10.82
C LEU A 146 4.01 -4.66 -10.36
N GLY A 147 3.20 -4.26 -9.37
CA GLY A 147 2.17 -5.12 -8.77
C GLY A 147 2.20 -5.10 -7.26
N ARG A 148 1.15 -5.66 -6.64
CA ARG A 148 1.08 -5.82 -5.18
C ARG A 148 2.21 -6.71 -4.69
N GLY A 149 2.79 -6.32 -3.55
CA GLY A 149 3.94 -7.00 -2.98
C GLY A 149 5.28 -6.84 -3.72
N ARG A 150 5.34 -6.18 -4.88
CA ARG A 150 6.55 -6.08 -5.73
C ARG A 150 7.38 -4.81 -5.53
N PHE A 151 7.40 -4.24 -4.31
CA PHE A 151 8.13 -2.99 -4.03
C PHE A 151 9.64 -3.12 -4.32
N GLU A 152 10.27 -4.21 -3.90
CA GLU A 152 11.72 -4.41 -4.05
C GLU A 152 12.13 -4.56 -5.52
N GLN A 153 11.36 -5.32 -6.31
CA GLN A 153 11.56 -5.43 -7.75
C GLN A 153 11.33 -4.07 -8.44
N THR A 154 10.32 -3.31 -8.02
CA THR A 154 10.01 -1.98 -8.57
C THR A 154 11.18 -1.02 -8.31
N TRP A 155 11.69 -1.00 -7.08
CA TRP A 155 12.84 -0.19 -6.70
C TRP A 155 14.11 -0.57 -7.48
N ALA A 156 14.37 -1.88 -7.66
CA ALA A 156 15.50 -2.36 -8.45
C ALA A 156 15.41 -1.93 -9.94
N ALA A 157 14.23 -2.07 -10.55
CA ALA A 157 13.98 -1.61 -11.92
C ALA A 157 14.16 -0.10 -12.08
N VAL A 158 13.71 0.70 -11.10
CA VAL A 158 13.87 2.16 -11.10
C VAL A 158 15.33 2.59 -10.91
N GLN A 159 16.13 1.87 -10.12
CA GLN A 159 17.57 2.14 -9.98
C GLN A 159 18.38 1.81 -11.25
N ARG A 160 17.95 0.80 -12.01
CA ARG A 160 18.67 0.29 -13.19
C ARG A 160 17.71 0.20 -14.38
N PRO A 161 17.33 1.34 -14.97
CA PRO A 161 16.38 1.36 -16.07
C PRO A 161 16.95 0.67 -17.31
N GLN A 162 16.27 -0.40 -17.73
CA GLN A 162 16.56 -1.17 -18.93
C GLN A 162 15.23 -1.46 -19.63
N GLU A 163 15.19 -1.49 -20.96
CA GLU A 163 13.94 -1.71 -21.71
C GLU A 163 13.24 -3.02 -21.29
N ALA A 164 14.01 -4.10 -21.12
CA ALA A 164 13.47 -5.39 -20.68
C ALA A 164 12.78 -5.31 -19.31
N THR A 165 13.43 -4.71 -18.30
CA THR A 165 12.87 -4.63 -16.94
C THR A 165 11.73 -3.62 -16.82
N TRP A 166 11.74 -2.56 -17.63
CA TRP A 166 10.67 -1.55 -17.64
C TRP A 166 9.46 -1.94 -18.48
N SER A 167 9.54 -2.99 -19.31
CA SER A 167 8.39 -3.48 -20.08
C SER A 167 7.18 -3.83 -19.19
N GLU A 168 7.41 -4.37 -17.99
CA GLU A 168 6.39 -4.62 -16.97
C GLU A 168 6.04 -3.40 -16.10
N VAL A 169 6.94 -2.41 -15.99
CA VAL A 169 6.75 -1.26 -15.07
C VAL A 169 5.58 -0.42 -15.55
N LYS A 170 4.62 -0.21 -14.65
CA LYS A 170 3.48 0.69 -14.86
C LYS A 170 3.72 2.02 -14.17
N PHE A 171 3.34 3.12 -14.81
CA PHE A 171 3.19 4.43 -14.18
C PHE A 171 1.72 4.66 -13.84
N MET A 172 1.40 4.55 -12.56
CA MET A 172 0.04 4.63 -12.02
C MET A 172 -0.25 6.07 -11.57
N VAL A 173 -0.84 6.86 -12.46
CA VAL A 173 -1.14 8.29 -12.28
C VAL A 173 -2.28 8.48 -11.29
N PHE A 174 -2.07 9.34 -10.29
CA PHE A 174 -3.06 9.66 -9.25
C PHE A 174 -3.38 11.16 -9.10
N ASP A 175 -2.70 12.07 -9.83
CA ASP A 175 -3.07 13.48 -9.96
C ASP A 175 -2.43 14.07 -11.23
N ALA A 176 -2.94 15.21 -11.70
CA ALA A 176 -2.32 16.04 -12.73
C ALA A 176 -2.06 17.45 -12.18
N PRO A 177 -0.96 17.67 -11.43
CA PRO A 177 -0.69 18.96 -10.80
C PRO A 177 -0.44 20.06 -11.84
N GLY A 178 -1.44 20.92 -12.05
CA GLY A 178 -1.42 21.97 -13.09
C GLY A 178 -2.68 21.96 -13.96
N ALA A 179 -3.40 20.85 -14.02
CA ALA A 179 -4.77 20.83 -14.54
C ALA A 179 -5.70 21.69 -13.66
N ARG A 180 -6.78 22.19 -14.25
CA ARG A 180 -7.76 23.05 -13.58
C ARG A 180 -8.73 22.22 -12.71
N GLY A 181 -9.41 22.89 -11.79
CA GLY A 181 -10.49 22.29 -10.99
C GLY A 181 -10.06 21.55 -9.72
N GLY A 182 -11.05 20.91 -9.11
CA GLY A 182 -10.95 19.98 -8.00
C GLY A 182 -10.17 18.71 -8.36
N PHE A 183 -10.09 17.77 -7.42
CA PHE A 183 -9.28 16.57 -7.60
C PHE A 183 -9.80 15.68 -8.73
N GLU A 184 -11.10 15.40 -8.78
CA GLU A 184 -11.65 14.51 -9.82
C GLU A 184 -11.58 15.14 -11.22
N GLU A 185 -11.77 16.45 -11.35
CA GLU A 185 -11.59 17.17 -12.62
C GLU A 185 -10.16 17.06 -13.17
N ARG A 186 -9.14 17.16 -12.30
CA ARG A 186 -7.73 16.95 -12.69
C ARG A 186 -7.42 15.49 -13.01
N LEU A 187 -8.07 14.55 -12.32
CA LEU A 187 -7.92 13.12 -12.59
C LEU A 187 -8.55 12.75 -13.94
N GLU A 188 -9.71 13.31 -14.28
CA GLU A 188 -10.34 13.12 -15.58
C GLU A 188 -9.53 13.78 -16.70
N THR A 189 -8.99 14.99 -16.48
CA THR A 189 -8.03 15.62 -17.41
C THR A 189 -6.86 14.68 -17.72
N ALA A 190 -6.36 13.92 -16.73
CA ALA A 190 -5.33 12.91 -16.95
C ALA A 190 -5.84 11.71 -17.78
N ARG A 191 -7.07 11.23 -17.55
CA ARG A 191 -7.68 10.14 -18.36
C ARG A 191 -7.86 10.57 -19.81
N GLU A 192 -8.41 11.75 -20.04
CA GLU A 192 -8.61 12.31 -21.38
C GLU A 192 -7.27 12.42 -22.11
N ARG A 193 -6.23 12.95 -21.45
CA ARG A 193 -4.94 13.18 -22.09
C ARG A 193 -4.14 11.90 -22.38
N LEU A 194 -4.30 10.87 -21.57
CA LEU A 194 -3.64 9.57 -21.72
C LEU A 194 -4.43 8.58 -22.61
N GLY A 195 -5.64 8.96 -23.05
CA GLY A 195 -6.59 8.07 -23.70
C GLY A 195 -7.43 7.29 -22.68
N ARG A 196 -8.70 7.03 -23.02
CA ARG A 196 -9.69 6.44 -22.10
C ARG A 196 -9.38 4.99 -21.69
N GLY A 197 -8.51 4.84 -20.70
CA GLY A 197 -8.49 3.70 -19.79
C GLY A 197 -9.60 3.83 -18.74
N GLY A 198 -10.81 3.42 -19.11
CA GLY A 198 -11.94 3.32 -18.18
C GLY A 198 -11.76 2.16 -17.20
N ALA A 199 -12.59 2.12 -16.15
CA ALA A 199 -12.56 1.01 -15.20
C ALA A 199 -12.80 -0.34 -15.90
N PHE A 200 -11.73 -1.14 -16.04
CA PHE A 200 -11.70 -2.46 -16.68
C PHE A 200 -11.89 -2.51 -18.22
N ALA A 201 -11.47 -1.50 -18.99
CA ALA A 201 -11.32 -1.64 -20.47
C ALA A 201 -10.17 -0.80 -21.05
N GLU A 202 -9.65 -1.25 -22.21
CA GLU A 202 -8.33 -0.93 -22.77
C GLU A 202 -7.98 0.58 -22.87
N ALA A 203 -6.91 0.96 -22.15
CA ALA A 203 -6.13 2.16 -22.44
C ALA A 203 -5.05 1.82 -23.49
N THR A 204 -4.60 2.82 -24.25
CA THR A 204 -3.62 2.69 -25.34
C THR A 204 -2.21 2.23 -24.91
N SER A 205 -1.96 2.00 -23.61
CA SER A 205 -0.84 1.19 -23.13
C SER A 205 -1.09 0.62 -21.73
N ASP A 206 -0.81 -0.66 -21.52
CA ASP A 206 -0.82 -1.33 -20.21
C ASP A 206 0.13 -0.72 -19.16
N ARG A 207 1.05 0.16 -19.60
CA ARG A 207 2.17 0.70 -18.83
C ARG A 207 1.95 2.13 -18.31
N VAL A 208 0.92 2.85 -18.73
CA VAL A 208 0.56 4.17 -18.15
C VAL A 208 -0.94 4.21 -17.92
N GLN A 209 -1.35 4.27 -16.64
CA GLN A 209 -2.74 4.08 -16.24
C GLN A 209 -3.15 5.10 -15.17
N VAL A 210 -4.37 5.62 -15.25
CA VAL A 210 -4.93 6.52 -14.22
C VAL A 210 -5.69 5.69 -13.18
N VAL A 211 -5.32 5.81 -11.89
CA VAL A 211 -5.92 5.03 -10.81
C VAL A 211 -7.45 5.20 -10.74
N GLY A 212 -8.16 4.14 -10.39
CA GLY A 212 -9.60 4.21 -10.12
C GLY A 212 -9.90 4.92 -8.80
N THR A 213 -10.99 5.68 -8.77
CA THR A 213 -11.57 6.27 -7.55
C THR A 213 -12.89 5.58 -7.21
N ARG A 214 -13.26 5.58 -5.93
CA ARG A 214 -14.58 5.16 -5.44
C ARG A 214 -15.05 6.15 -4.36
N ALA A 215 -16.34 6.47 -4.33
CA ALA A 215 -16.93 7.26 -3.25
C ALA A 215 -16.63 6.62 -1.88
N CYS A 216 -16.28 7.45 -0.91
CA CYS A 216 -15.82 7.04 0.42
C CYS A 216 -16.24 8.10 1.43
N GLU A 217 -17.56 8.28 1.58
CA GLU A 217 -18.15 9.44 2.27
C GLU A 217 -18.28 9.27 3.80
N ASP A 218 -18.04 8.05 4.30
CA ASP A 218 -18.21 7.66 5.69
C ASP A 218 -17.18 6.61 6.11
N VAL A 219 -17.05 6.41 7.43
CA VAL A 219 -16.05 5.50 8.02
C VAL A 219 -16.35 4.03 7.72
N THR A 220 -17.61 3.61 7.61
CA THR A 220 -18.00 2.23 7.32
C THR A 220 -17.60 1.84 5.90
N THR A 221 -17.91 2.69 4.92
CA THR A 221 -17.46 2.56 3.52
C THR A 221 -15.93 2.54 3.45
N LYS A 222 -15.26 3.40 4.23
CA LYS A 222 -13.79 3.45 4.34
C LYS A 222 -13.18 2.15 4.87
N GLU A 223 -13.76 1.54 5.92
CA GLU A 223 -13.26 0.25 6.45
C GLU A 223 -13.48 -0.89 5.45
N ALA A 224 -14.68 -0.97 4.85
CA ALA A 224 -14.99 -2.01 3.86
C ALA A 224 -14.06 -1.94 2.63
N LEU A 225 -13.76 -0.73 2.13
CA LEU A 225 -12.79 -0.53 1.04
C LEU A 225 -11.36 -0.89 1.47
N LEU A 226 -10.95 -0.52 2.69
CA LEU A 226 -9.62 -0.80 3.21
C LEU A 226 -9.40 -2.31 3.38
N GLU A 227 -10.38 -3.00 3.94
CA GLU A 227 -10.36 -4.46 4.05
C GLU A 227 -10.32 -5.13 2.68
N HIS A 228 -11.21 -4.74 1.75
CA HIS A 228 -11.27 -5.29 0.40
C HIS A 228 -9.93 -5.20 -0.35
N VAL A 229 -9.20 -4.08 -0.17
CA VAL A 229 -7.86 -3.89 -0.75
C VAL A 229 -6.81 -4.75 -0.03
N CYS A 230 -6.77 -4.72 1.30
CA CYS A 230 -5.78 -5.47 2.07
C CYS A 230 -5.93 -7.00 1.94
N GLN A 231 -7.16 -7.52 1.87
CA GLN A 231 -7.43 -8.96 1.61
C GLN A 231 -6.84 -9.45 0.28
N ARG A 232 -6.61 -8.55 -0.69
CA ARG A 232 -5.99 -8.86 -1.99
C ARG A 232 -4.52 -8.43 -2.08
N GLY A 233 -3.87 -8.22 -0.93
CA GLY A 233 -2.45 -7.85 -0.81
C GLY A 233 -2.12 -6.37 -1.04
N GLY A 234 -3.12 -5.48 -1.09
CA GLY A 234 -2.89 -4.04 -1.26
C GLY A 234 -2.48 -3.35 0.05
N GLU A 235 -1.70 -2.27 -0.04
CA GLU A 235 -1.09 -1.64 1.15
C GLU A 235 -2.09 -0.84 2.01
N GLY A 236 -3.18 -0.36 1.39
CA GLY A 236 -4.24 0.40 2.05
C GLY A 236 -4.96 1.34 1.09
N LEU A 237 -5.43 2.48 1.60
CA LEU A 237 -6.11 3.52 0.80
C LEU A 237 -5.39 4.87 0.90
N ILE A 238 -5.49 5.64 -0.17
CA ILE A 238 -5.40 7.11 -0.10
C ILE A 238 -6.82 7.65 -0.21
N LEU A 239 -7.21 8.52 0.71
CA LEU A 239 -8.47 9.25 0.67
C LEU A 239 -8.21 10.69 0.25
N ARG A 240 -9.04 11.22 -0.64
CA ARG A 240 -8.96 12.62 -1.05
C ARG A 240 -10.33 13.25 -1.27
N ARG A 241 -10.52 14.51 -0.85
CA ARG A 241 -11.76 15.24 -1.15
C ARG A 241 -11.89 15.46 -2.66
N ALA A 242 -13.02 15.08 -3.24
CA ALA A 242 -13.27 15.16 -4.69
C ALA A 242 -13.07 16.57 -5.25
N SER A 243 -13.51 17.59 -4.51
CA SER A 243 -13.37 19.01 -4.87
C SER A 243 -12.04 19.65 -4.46
N SER A 244 -11.07 18.90 -3.89
CA SER A 244 -9.83 19.50 -3.39
C SER A 244 -9.00 20.13 -4.50
N ARG A 245 -8.60 21.39 -4.30
CA ARG A 245 -7.53 22.00 -5.10
C ARG A 245 -6.22 21.24 -4.89
N PHE A 246 -5.29 21.40 -5.83
CA PHE A 246 -3.91 20.95 -5.62
C PHE A 246 -3.22 21.84 -4.58
N VAL A 247 -2.50 21.23 -3.64
CA VAL A 247 -1.68 21.91 -2.63
C VAL A 247 -0.36 21.12 -2.52
N ALA A 248 0.76 21.83 -2.62
CA ALA A 248 2.09 21.25 -2.40
C ALA A 248 2.40 21.16 -0.90
N GLY A 249 3.07 20.09 -0.47
CA GLY A 249 3.19 19.73 0.95
C GLY A 249 1.90 19.13 1.51
N HIS A 250 1.77 19.13 2.85
CA HIS A 250 0.62 18.58 3.55
C HIS A 250 -0.70 19.27 3.19
N SER A 251 -1.69 18.48 2.82
CA SER A 251 -3.07 18.92 2.58
C SER A 251 -4.01 18.38 3.68
N PRO A 252 -5.00 19.17 4.16
CA PRO A 252 -6.04 18.67 5.06
C PRO A 252 -7.05 17.76 4.34
N ASP A 253 -7.07 17.78 3.01
CA ASP A 253 -7.98 16.99 2.17
C ASP A 253 -7.34 15.71 1.63
N LEU A 254 -6.18 15.29 2.16
CA LEU A 254 -5.42 14.13 1.66
C LEU A 254 -4.91 13.24 2.81
N PHE A 255 -5.50 12.07 2.96
CA PHE A 255 -5.17 11.11 4.02
C PHE A 255 -4.66 9.78 3.45
N LYS A 256 -3.80 9.11 4.22
CA LYS A 256 -3.46 7.69 4.02
C LYS A 256 -4.09 6.85 5.13
N CYS A 257 -4.78 5.80 4.72
CA CYS A 257 -5.32 4.75 5.58
C CYS A 257 -4.51 3.48 5.33
N LYS A 258 -4.09 2.82 6.40
CA LYS A 258 -3.42 1.52 6.34
C LYS A 258 -4.02 0.64 7.40
N ARG A 259 -4.20 -0.66 7.10
CA ARG A 259 -4.58 -1.64 8.11
C ARG A 259 -3.42 -1.78 9.09
N TRP A 260 -3.69 -1.47 10.35
CA TRP A 260 -2.86 -1.91 11.46
C TRP A 260 -3.46 -3.21 12.00
N LEU A 261 -2.59 -4.16 12.30
CA LEU A 261 -2.88 -5.42 12.97
C LEU A 261 -2.23 -5.35 14.34
N ASP A 262 -2.84 -5.96 15.35
CA ASP A 262 -2.25 -6.10 16.67
C ASP A 262 -1.93 -7.58 16.90
N ALA A 263 -0.79 -7.86 17.52
CA ALA A 263 -0.36 -9.20 17.91
C ALA A 263 0.52 -9.15 19.17
N GLU A 264 0.78 -10.32 19.74
CA GLU A 264 1.67 -10.52 20.88
C GLU A 264 3.07 -10.95 20.44
N ALA A 265 4.09 -10.51 21.17
CA ALA A 265 5.46 -10.96 20.99
C ALA A 265 6.15 -11.20 22.33
N LYS A 266 7.02 -12.22 22.37
CA LYS A 266 7.95 -12.46 23.49
C LYS A 266 9.19 -11.59 23.34
N VAL A 267 9.58 -10.89 24.39
CA VAL A 267 10.82 -10.13 24.45
C VAL A 267 11.99 -11.11 24.62
N LEU A 268 12.88 -11.19 23.64
CA LEU A 268 14.03 -12.11 23.70
C LEU A 268 15.23 -11.49 24.40
N LYS A 269 15.52 -10.21 24.12
CA LYS A 269 16.62 -9.45 24.75
C LYS A 269 16.56 -7.96 24.39
N TYR A 270 17.24 -7.15 25.19
CA TYR A 270 17.57 -5.77 24.84
C TYR A 270 18.58 -5.70 23.68
N ARG A 271 18.47 -4.67 22.83
CA ARG A 271 19.49 -4.34 21.81
C ARG A 271 20.54 -3.39 22.39
N ALA A 272 21.82 -3.74 22.23
CA ALA A 272 22.95 -3.00 22.83
C ALA A 272 23.39 -1.72 22.06
N LYS A 273 22.73 -1.33 20.97
CA LYS A 273 23.12 -0.15 20.17
C LYS A 273 21.91 0.70 19.75
N GLY A 274 21.87 1.93 20.26
CA GLY A 274 21.14 3.05 19.65
C GLY A 274 19.62 3.00 19.77
N LYS A 275 19.10 3.68 20.81
CA LYS A 275 17.68 3.78 21.20
C LYS A 275 17.11 2.51 21.83
N ASP A 276 16.08 2.77 22.60
CA ASP A 276 15.32 1.86 23.45
C ASP A 276 14.57 0.82 22.63
N SER A 277 15.31 -0.22 22.22
CA SER A 277 14.86 -1.26 21.29
C SER A 277 14.99 -2.66 21.88
N LEU A 278 13.88 -3.40 21.82
CA LEU A 278 13.77 -4.80 22.17
C LEU A 278 13.94 -5.65 20.91
N ARG A 279 14.63 -6.80 21.02
CA ARG A 279 14.54 -7.88 20.05
C ARG A 279 13.39 -8.78 20.48
N CYS A 280 12.32 -8.84 19.70
CA CYS A 280 11.12 -9.60 20.03
C CYS A 280 10.86 -10.71 19.00
N GLN A 281 10.14 -11.75 19.41
CA GLN A 281 9.61 -12.80 18.53
C GLN A 281 8.09 -12.77 18.59
N ALA A 282 7.42 -12.60 17.44
CA ALA A 282 5.97 -12.65 17.36
C ALA A 282 5.46 -14.05 17.71
N LEU A 283 4.43 -14.15 18.56
CA LEU A 283 3.92 -15.45 19.03
C LEU A 283 3.11 -16.19 17.96
N ASP A 284 2.48 -15.46 17.03
CA ASP A 284 1.65 -15.99 15.95
C ASP A 284 2.46 -16.64 14.81
N SER A 285 3.61 -16.05 14.49
CA SER A 285 4.36 -16.29 13.25
C SER A 285 5.81 -16.71 13.50
N GLY A 286 6.29 -16.64 14.74
CA GLY A 286 7.69 -16.94 15.10
C GLY A 286 8.72 -15.94 14.55
N VAL A 287 8.29 -14.93 13.77
CA VAL A 287 9.18 -13.95 13.14
C VAL A 287 9.85 -13.08 14.19
N THR A 288 11.17 -12.93 14.08
CA THR A 288 11.95 -12.12 15.03
C THR A 288 12.24 -10.71 14.47
N PHE A 289 11.79 -9.68 15.18
CA PHE A 289 11.83 -8.28 14.76
C PHE A 289 12.32 -7.35 15.87
N ASP A 290 12.52 -6.07 15.55
CA ASP A 290 12.98 -5.05 16.49
C ASP A 290 11.82 -4.11 16.84
N LEU A 291 11.60 -3.89 18.13
CA LEU A 291 10.47 -3.13 18.67
C LEU A 291 11.00 -1.99 19.55
N THR A 292 10.68 -0.74 19.21
CA THR A 292 11.02 0.40 20.07
C THR A 292 9.97 0.52 21.18
N TRP A 293 10.38 0.53 22.45
CA TRP A 293 9.47 0.74 23.58
C TRP A 293 9.34 2.23 23.95
N ASN A 294 8.33 2.58 24.73
CA ASN A 294 8.11 3.96 25.13
C ASN A 294 8.95 4.33 26.38
N ARG A 295 9.75 5.39 26.28
CA ARG A 295 10.73 5.79 27.32
C ARG A 295 10.12 6.28 28.64
N SER A 296 8.80 6.45 28.71
CA SER A 296 8.09 6.90 29.93
C SER A 296 7.91 5.80 30.98
N THR A 297 8.21 4.55 30.65
CA THR A 297 8.18 3.41 31.57
C THR A 297 9.50 2.64 31.51
N ALA A 298 9.73 1.78 32.52
CA ALA A 298 10.81 0.80 32.45
C ALA A 298 10.69 -0.09 31.20
N PRO A 299 11.80 -0.60 30.64
CA PRO A 299 11.74 -1.58 29.58
C PRO A 299 11.08 -2.89 30.05
N PRO A 300 10.18 -3.49 29.24
CA PRO A 300 9.70 -4.85 29.45
C PRO A 300 10.89 -5.84 29.50
N PRO A 301 11.01 -6.69 30.55
CA PRO A 301 12.17 -7.56 30.72
C PRO A 301 12.22 -8.69 29.68
N PRO A 302 13.41 -9.25 29.37
CA PRO A 302 13.51 -10.48 28.59
C PRO A 302 12.68 -11.61 29.23
N GLY A 303 11.91 -12.31 28.40
CA GLY A 303 10.91 -13.29 28.86
C GLY A 303 9.48 -12.77 28.78
N SER A 304 9.27 -11.46 28.99
CA SER A 304 7.92 -10.85 29.01
C SER A 304 7.18 -10.93 27.68
N ILE A 305 5.86 -10.84 27.75
CA ILE A 305 4.98 -10.75 26.57
C ILE A 305 4.49 -9.31 26.43
N VAL A 306 4.54 -8.79 25.20
CA VAL A 306 4.08 -7.43 24.86
C VAL A 306 3.11 -7.49 23.68
N SER A 307 2.05 -6.69 23.73
CA SER A 307 1.21 -6.44 22.54
C SER A 307 1.83 -5.31 21.72
N PHE A 308 1.84 -5.48 20.40
CA PHE A 308 2.38 -4.51 19.44
C PHE A 308 1.45 -4.36 18.23
N ALA A 309 1.33 -3.13 17.72
CA ALA A 309 0.64 -2.83 16.46
C ALA A 309 1.64 -2.85 15.30
N TYR A 310 1.27 -3.43 14.16
CA TYR A 310 2.09 -3.51 12.96
C TYR A 310 1.28 -3.36 11.67
N GLN A 311 1.96 -3.12 10.55
CA GLN A 311 1.43 -3.35 9.21
C GLN A 311 1.98 -4.68 8.71
N LEU A 312 1.18 -5.47 7.99
CA LEU A 312 1.68 -6.73 7.42
C LEU A 312 2.82 -6.44 6.42
N GLY A 313 3.96 -7.10 6.60
CA GLY A 313 5.10 -7.05 5.68
C GLY A 313 4.98 -8.05 4.53
N LEU A 314 5.82 -7.88 3.51
CA LEU A 314 5.83 -8.71 2.30
C LEU A 314 6.03 -10.22 2.59
N GLN A 315 6.79 -10.53 3.64
CA GLN A 315 7.11 -11.89 4.08
C GLN A 315 6.22 -12.35 5.25
N GLY A 316 5.00 -11.81 5.38
CA GLY A 316 4.06 -12.10 6.47
C GLY A 316 4.43 -11.55 7.86
N GLY A 317 5.67 -11.07 8.05
CA GLY A 317 6.14 -10.54 9.34
C GLY A 317 5.81 -9.06 9.61
N PRO A 318 6.06 -8.56 10.84
CA PRO A 318 5.75 -7.18 11.23
C PRO A 318 6.52 -6.07 10.48
N ARG A 319 5.81 -5.17 9.79
CA ARG A 319 6.33 -3.93 9.19
C ARG A 319 5.94 -2.72 10.06
N PHE A 320 6.89 -1.84 10.34
CA PHE A 320 6.74 -0.67 11.22
C PHE A 320 6.10 -0.97 12.59
N PRO A 321 6.56 -2.00 13.33
CA PRO A 321 5.96 -2.39 14.60
C PRO A 321 6.07 -1.28 15.65
N LYS A 322 5.02 -1.13 16.46
CA LYS A 322 4.88 -0.14 17.54
C LYS A 322 4.48 -0.85 18.82
N PHE A 323 5.21 -0.59 19.90
CA PHE A 323 4.84 -1.09 21.22
C PHE A 323 3.51 -0.48 21.66
N LEU A 324 2.61 -1.30 22.19
CA LEU A 324 1.34 -0.85 22.79
C LEU A 324 1.41 -0.93 24.32
N ARG A 325 1.60 -2.14 24.85
CA ARG A 325 1.58 -2.43 26.29
C ARG A 325 2.22 -3.79 26.61
N GLU A 326 2.64 -3.96 27.85
CA GLU A 326 2.98 -5.27 28.42
C GLU A 326 1.72 -6.12 28.64
N ARG A 327 1.91 -7.44 28.68
CA ARG A 327 0.88 -8.47 28.85
C ARG A 327 1.25 -9.47 29.95
N PRO A 328 1.37 -9.02 31.22
CA PRO A 328 1.61 -9.92 32.35
C PRO A 328 0.49 -10.98 32.50
N ASP A 329 -0.70 -10.68 31.98
CA ASP A 329 -1.84 -11.61 31.90
C ASP A 329 -1.54 -12.87 31.05
N LEU A 330 -0.56 -12.82 30.15
CA LEU A 330 -0.21 -13.93 29.26
C LEU A 330 1.11 -14.65 29.62
N GLU A 331 1.95 -14.09 30.50
CA GLU A 331 3.28 -14.64 30.80
C GLU A 331 3.21 -16.08 31.30
N GLY A 332 2.28 -16.35 32.24
CA GLY A 332 2.02 -17.69 32.76
C GLY A 332 1.28 -18.65 31.80
N MET A 333 1.03 -18.29 30.54
CA MET A 333 0.44 -19.22 29.57
C MET A 333 1.50 -20.00 28.79
N LEU A 334 2.66 -19.40 28.49
CA LEU A 334 3.73 -20.06 27.72
C LEU A 334 4.46 -21.16 28.52
N GLU A 335 4.45 -21.07 29.86
CA GLU A 335 5.06 -22.08 30.74
C GLU A 335 4.23 -23.37 30.84
N ARG A 336 2.95 -23.34 30.45
CA ARG A 336 2.03 -24.49 30.54
C ARG A 336 1.88 -25.29 29.25
N THR A 337 2.48 -24.84 28.15
CA THR A 337 2.48 -25.53 26.84
C THR A 337 3.80 -26.23 26.51
N GLY A 338 4.75 -26.27 27.46
CA GLY A 338 5.99 -27.04 27.35
C GLY A 338 5.91 -28.35 28.13
N CYS A 339 5.22 -29.35 27.57
CA CYS A 339 5.23 -30.74 28.04
C CYS A 339 5.25 -31.68 26.83
#